data_AF-A0A2V9SGV0-F1
#
_entry.id   AF-A0A2V9SGV0-F1
#
_cell.length_a   1.000
_cell.length_b   1.000
_cell.length_c   1.000
_cell.angle_alpha   90.00
_cell.angle_beta   90.00
_cell.angle_gamma   90.00
#
_symmetry.space_group_name_H-M   'P 1'
#
loop_
_entity.id
_entity.type
_entity.pdbx_description
1 polymer ?
#
loop_
_entity_poly.entity_id
_entity_poly.type
_entity_poly.pdbx_seq_one_letter_code
_entity_poly.pdbx_strand_id
1 'polypeptide(L)'
;SNGLIVTYQGTADGLKMSDPNGNSYDAKFDGKDYPIQGDPGHTMVSLKRIGNDTIEETDKRDGKVVGVSRMTMSQDGKSIQVEYTDKERGTTTTFTMGKQS
;
A
#
# COMPACT_ATOMS: atom_id res chain seq x y z
N SER A 1 13.86 -16.46 -7.91
CA SER A 1 12.64 -15.65 -8.04
C SER A 1 13.06 -14.19 -7.96
N ASN A 2 12.85 -13.41 -9.03
CA ASN A 2 13.09 -11.95 -9.02
C ASN A 2 11.80 -11.22 -8.59
N GLY A 3 11.33 -11.51 -7.37
CA GLY A 3 10.21 -10.81 -6.77
C GLY A 3 10.73 -9.66 -5.90
N LEU A 4 10.11 -8.49 -5.99
CA LEU A 4 10.38 -7.40 -5.06
C LEU A 4 9.78 -7.79 -3.71
N ILE A 5 10.57 -7.79 -2.64
CA ILE A 5 10.10 -8.10 -1.29
C ILE A 5 9.74 -6.78 -0.61
N VAL A 6 8.46 -6.58 -0.32
CA VAL A 6 8.00 -5.46 0.53
C VAL A 6 7.68 -6.01 1.91
N THR A 7 8.13 -5.32 2.95
CA THR A 7 7.82 -5.68 4.34
C THR A 7 6.66 -4.83 4.83
N TYR A 8 5.62 -5.48 5.32
CA TYR A 8 4.53 -4.83 6.06
C TYR A 8 4.55 -5.29 7.52
N GLN A 9 4.48 -4.34 8.44
CA GLN A 9 4.21 -4.56 9.85
C GLN A 9 2.88 -3.90 10.20
N GLY A 10 1.88 -4.70 10.55
CA GLY A 10 0.59 -4.20 11.03
C GLY A 10 0.68 -3.71 12.48
N THR A 11 0.04 -2.58 12.76
CA THR A 11 -0.26 -2.11 14.12
C THR A 11 -1.77 -2.18 14.37
N ALA A 12 -2.22 -1.87 15.59
CA ALA A 12 -3.64 -1.80 15.89
C ALA A 12 -4.36 -0.73 15.03
N ASP A 13 -3.68 0.36 14.72
CA ASP A 13 -4.23 1.56 14.08
C ASP A 13 -3.63 1.88 12.71
N GLY A 14 -2.71 1.07 12.18
CA GLY A 14 -2.00 1.39 10.93
C GLY A 14 -1.16 0.26 10.34
N LEU A 15 -0.35 0.63 9.35
CA LEU A 15 0.69 -0.18 8.74
C LEU A 15 2.01 0.59 8.71
N LYS A 16 3.11 -0.12 8.95
CA LYS A 16 4.45 0.30 8.56
C LYS A 16 4.87 -0.49 7.33
N MET A 17 5.42 0.18 6.34
CA MET A 17 5.91 -0.44 5.09
C MET A 17 7.37 -0.06 4.87
N SER A 18 8.16 -0.99 4.33
CA SER A 18 9.47 -0.69 3.75
C SER A 18 9.76 -1.57 2.53
N ASP A 19 10.37 -0.99 1.51
CA ASP A 19 10.82 -1.70 0.30
C ASP A 19 12.36 -1.74 0.18
N PRO A 20 12.92 -2.53 -0.75
CA PRO A 20 14.37 -2.63 -0.95
C PRO A 20 14.99 -1.39 -1.63
N ASN A 21 14.18 -0.46 -2.12
CA ASN A 21 14.63 0.79 -2.74
C ASN A 21 14.85 1.90 -1.70
N GLY A 22 14.59 1.61 -0.42
CA GLY A 22 14.71 2.58 0.67
C GLY A 22 13.43 3.39 0.92
N ASN A 23 12.33 3.05 0.23
CA ASN A 23 11.05 3.69 0.52
C ASN A 23 10.43 3.10 1.78
N SER A 24 9.82 3.95 2.61
CA SER A 24 9.08 3.49 3.79
C SER A 24 8.00 4.46 4.24
N TYR A 25 7.01 3.96 4.98
CA TYR A 25 6.03 4.79 5.67
C TYR A 25 5.61 4.18 7.01
N ASP A 26 5.03 5.01 7.87
CA ASP A 26 4.30 4.64 9.09
C ASP A 26 2.98 5.41 9.09
N ALA A 27 1.91 4.75 8.63
CA ALA A 27 0.64 5.40 8.32
C ALA A 27 -0.51 4.74 9.07
N LYS A 28 -1.46 5.56 9.52
CA LYS A 28 -2.66 5.10 10.24
C LYS A 28 -3.84 4.91 9.29
N PHE A 29 -4.79 4.07 9.70
CA PHE A 29 -6.06 3.85 9.00
C PHE A 29 -7.07 5.01 9.15
N ASP A 30 -6.60 6.21 9.51
CA ASP A 30 -7.43 7.39 9.78
C ASP A 30 -7.69 8.25 8.53
N GLY A 31 -7.17 7.83 7.37
CA GLY A 31 -7.32 8.53 6.10
C GLY A 31 -6.55 9.84 6.00
N LYS A 32 -5.59 10.10 6.90
CA LYS A 32 -4.67 11.23 6.77
C LYS A 32 -3.51 10.88 5.86
N ASP A 33 -2.89 11.93 5.32
CA ASP A 33 -1.72 11.81 4.47
C ASP A 33 -0.45 11.69 5.32
N TYR A 34 0.34 10.66 5.05
CA TYR A 34 1.64 10.39 5.66
C TYR A 34 2.72 10.37 4.57
N PRO A 35 3.91 10.91 4.80
CA PRO A 35 4.96 10.95 3.79
C PRO A 35 5.58 9.57 3.57
N ILE A 36 5.75 9.17 2.30
CA ILE A 36 6.64 8.06 1.93
C ILE A 36 8.09 8.59 2.02
N GLN A 37 8.81 8.13 3.04
CA GLN A 37 10.23 8.43 3.22
C GLN A 37 11.05 7.75 2.13
N GLY A 38 12.11 8.41 1.66
CA GLY A 38 13.00 7.86 0.62
C GLY A 38 12.53 8.09 -0.81
N ASP A 39 11.25 8.42 -1.03
CA ASP A 39 10.73 8.72 -2.36
C ASP A 39 11.11 10.14 -2.83
N PRO A 40 11.90 10.29 -3.92
CA PRO A 40 12.22 11.61 -4.47
C PRO A 40 10.99 12.31 -5.07
N GLY A 41 9.92 11.57 -5.36
CA GLY A 41 8.65 12.11 -5.83
C GLY A 41 7.80 12.79 -4.75
N HIS A 42 8.24 12.79 -3.49
CA HIS A 42 7.50 13.33 -2.34
C HIS A 42 6.06 12.80 -2.26
N THR A 43 5.86 11.53 -2.60
CA THR A 43 4.55 10.89 -2.57
C THR A 43 4.07 10.76 -1.12
N MET A 44 2.78 11.03 -0.91
CA MET A 44 2.08 10.85 0.35
C MET A 44 1.16 9.64 0.24
N VAL A 45 1.05 8.87 1.31
CA VAL A 45 0.16 7.72 1.44
C VAL A 45 -0.96 8.00 2.45
N SER A 46 -2.17 7.54 2.15
CA SER A 46 -3.30 7.54 3.09
C SER A 46 -3.91 6.16 3.15
N LEU A 47 -4.13 5.63 4.36
CA LEU A 47 -4.74 4.31 4.56
C LEU A 47 -6.13 4.41 5.16
N LYS A 48 -7.03 3.53 4.72
CA LYS A 48 -8.34 3.30 5.33
C LYS A 48 -8.65 1.82 5.38
N ARG A 49 -9.28 1.36 6.47
CA ARG A 49 -9.96 0.06 6.47
C ARG A 49 -11.33 0.23 5.81
N ILE A 50 -11.57 -0.51 4.74
CA ILE A 50 -12.83 -0.47 3.99
C ILE A 50 -13.62 -1.80 4.09
N GLY A 51 -13.09 -2.75 4.84
CA GLY A 51 -13.71 -4.04 5.17
C GLY A 51 -12.97 -4.69 6.34
N ASN A 52 -13.39 -5.91 6.71
CA ASN A 52 -12.75 -6.67 7.78
C ASN A 52 -11.33 -7.10 7.41
N ASP A 53 -11.10 -7.39 6.13
CA ASP A 53 -9.87 -7.91 5.54
C ASP A 53 -9.32 -7.03 4.40
N THR A 54 -9.97 -5.89 4.11
CA THR A 54 -9.58 -4.99 3.03
C THR A 54 -9.10 -3.63 3.54
N ILE A 55 -7.94 -3.22 3.05
CA ILE A 55 -7.35 -1.89 3.23
C ILE A 55 -7.36 -1.18 1.87
N GLU A 56 -7.73 0.09 1.88
CA GLU A 56 -7.52 1.01 0.75
C GLU A 56 -6.32 1.89 1.05
N GLU A 57 -5.33 1.86 0.16
CA GLU A 57 -4.17 2.74 0.14
C GLU A 57 -4.35 3.76 -1.00
N THR A 58 -4.15 5.03 -0.71
CA THR A 58 -4.21 6.12 -1.70
C THR A 58 -2.89 6.85 -1.73
N ASP A 59 -2.28 6.89 -2.91
CA ASP A 59 -1.04 7.62 -3.15
C ASP A 59 -1.33 8.97 -3.78
N LYS A 60 -0.70 10.02 -3.24
CA LYS A 60 -0.83 11.39 -3.72
C LYS A 60 0.54 11.99 -4.01
N ARG A 61 0.65 12.69 -5.13
CA ARG A 61 1.80 13.52 -5.49
C ARG A 61 1.33 14.94 -5.75
N ASP A 62 1.96 15.92 -5.12
CA ASP A 62 1.56 17.34 -5.20
C ASP A 62 0.07 17.57 -4.90
N GLY A 63 -0.47 16.83 -3.91
CA GLY A 63 -1.88 16.88 -3.52
C GLY A 63 -2.87 16.21 -4.48
N LYS A 64 -2.41 15.66 -5.61
CA LYS A 64 -3.24 14.92 -6.57
C LYS A 64 -3.14 13.42 -6.34
N VAL A 65 -4.26 12.72 -6.40
CA VAL A 65 -4.26 11.25 -6.33
C VAL A 65 -3.66 10.68 -7.61
N VAL A 66 -2.59 9.90 -7.47
CA VAL A 66 -1.88 9.23 -8.58
C VAL A 66 -2.14 7.74 -8.60
N GLY A 67 -2.46 7.14 -7.45
CA GLY A 67 -2.69 5.70 -7.32
C GLY A 67 -3.70 5.38 -6.24
N VAL A 68 -4.45 4.29 -6.44
CA VAL A 68 -5.31 3.69 -5.41
C VAL A 68 -5.11 2.17 -5.44
N SER A 69 -4.75 1.59 -4.31
CA SER A 69 -4.64 0.14 -4.12
C SER A 69 -5.73 -0.36 -3.18
N ARG A 70 -6.45 -1.41 -3.56
CA ARG A 70 -7.27 -2.21 -2.64
C ARG A 70 -6.54 -3.51 -2.34
N MET A 71 -6.19 -3.67 -1.07
CA MET A 71 -5.44 -4.80 -0.55
C MET A 71 -6.35 -5.67 0.29
N THR A 72 -6.70 -6.86 -0.20
CA THR A 72 -7.55 -7.82 0.51
C THR A 72 -6.71 -8.99 0.99
N MET A 73 -6.63 -9.17 2.31
CA MET A 73 -5.92 -10.28 2.94
C MET A 73 -6.71 -11.58 2.81
N SER A 74 -6.04 -12.68 2.50
CA SER A 74 -6.66 -14.01 2.51
C SER A 74 -7.05 -14.43 3.93
N GLN A 75 -8.09 -15.26 4.06
CA GLN A 75 -8.56 -15.76 5.36
C GLN A 75 -7.47 -16.53 6.14
N ASP A 76 -6.57 -17.20 5.43
CA ASP A 76 -5.45 -17.93 6.03
C ASP A 76 -4.22 -17.05 6.31
N GLY A 77 -4.28 -15.76 5.97
CA GLY A 77 -3.22 -14.78 6.20
C GLY A 77 -1.93 -15.04 5.40
N LYS A 78 -2.00 -15.87 4.36
CA LYS A 78 -0.82 -16.24 3.54
C LYS A 78 -0.65 -15.39 2.29
N SER A 79 -1.66 -14.65 1.87
CA SER A 79 -1.56 -13.77 0.71
C SER A 79 -2.39 -12.50 0.84
N ILE A 80 -2.06 -11.53 -0.02
CA ILE A 80 -2.82 -10.31 -0.22
C ILE A 80 -3.13 -10.22 -1.72
N GLN A 81 -4.41 -10.14 -2.07
CA GLN A 81 -4.83 -9.77 -3.42
C GLN A 81 -4.85 -8.25 -3.51
N VAL A 82 -4.15 -7.71 -4.52
CA VAL A 82 -4.06 -6.26 -4.75
C VAL A 82 -4.74 -5.94 -6.07
N GLU A 83 -5.69 -5.01 -6.03
CA GLU A 83 -6.19 -4.30 -7.20
C GLU A 83 -5.64 -2.87 -7.16
N TYR A 84 -4.74 -2.55 -8.07
CA TYR A 84 -4.13 -1.23 -8.18
C TYR A 84 -4.68 -0.49 -9.39
N THR A 85 -5.22 0.70 -9.18
CA THR A 85 -5.59 1.64 -10.24
C THR A 85 -4.57 2.78 -10.30
N ASP A 86 -3.87 2.87 -11.42
CA ASP A 86 -3.07 4.04 -11.80
C ASP A 86 -4.05 5.13 -12.27
N LYS A 87 -4.18 6.21 -11.50
CA LYS A 87 -5.10 7.32 -11.81
C LYS A 87 -4.55 8.24 -12.89
N GLU A 88 -3.24 8.25 -13.12
CA GLU A 88 -2.61 9.03 -14.17
C GLU A 88 -2.87 8.40 -15.54
N ARG A 89 -2.85 7.06 -15.63
CA ARG A 89 -3.06 6.31 -16.88
C ARG A 89 -4.46 5.74 -17.06
N GLY A 90 -5.27 5.70 -15.99
CA GLY A 90 -6.60 5.08 -16.01
C GLY A 90 -6.57 3.56 -16.14
N THR A 91 -5.44 2.91 -15.86
CA THR A 91 -5.27 1.46 -15.97
C THR A 91 -5.43 0.78 -14.63
N THR A 92 -5.96 -0.44 -14.62
CA THR A 92 -6.06 -1.28 -13.42
C THR A 92 -5.27 -2.57 -13.61
N THR A 93 -4.47 -2.91 -12.60
CA THR A 93 -3.66 -4.13 -12.55
C THR A 93 -4.02 -4.91 -11.30
N THR A 94 -4.23 -6.21 -11.44
CA THR A 94 -4.45 -7.12 -10.30
C THR A 94 -3.27 -8.08 -10.17
N PHE A 95 -2.80 -8.26 -8.94
CA PHE A 95 -1.74 -9.22 -8.63
C PHE A 95 -1.90 -9.76 -7.20
N THR A 96 -1.19 -10.85 -6.91
CA THR A 96 -1.21 -11.48 -5.58
C THR A 96 0.18 -11.41 -4.95
N MET A 97 0.25 -10.89 -3.74
CA MET A 97 1.44 -10.92 -2.90
C MET A 97 1.38 -12.15 -2.00
N GLY A 98 2.35 -13.06 -2.13
CA GLY A 98 2.49 -14.19 -1.23
C GLY A 98 3.34 -13.81 -0.01
N LYS A 99 2.93 -14.25 1.17
CA LYS A 99 3.77 -14.13 2.38
C LYS A 99 5.03 -14.97 2.18
N GLN A 100 6.19 -14.33 2.33
CA GLN A 100 7.47 -15.03 2.33
C GLN A 100 7.65 -15.77 3.66
N SER A 101 8.06 -17.03 3.58
CA SER A 101 8.37 -17.91 4.73
C SER A 101 9.83 -17.85 5.13
#